data_AF-B9TA13-F1
#
_entry.id   AF-B9TA13-F1
#
_cell.length_a   1.000
_cell.length_b   1.000
_cell.length_c   1.000
_cell.angle_alpha   90.00
_cell.angle_beta   90.00
_cell.angle_gamma   90.00
#
_symmetry.space_group_name_H-M   'P 1'
#
loop_
_entity.id
_entity.type
_entity.pdbx_description
1 polymer ?
#
loop_
_entity_poly.entity_id
_entity_poly.type
_entity_poly.pdbx_seq_one_letter_code
_entity_poly.pdbx_strand_id
1 'polypeptide(L)'
;LEVINKDKNGKFDSFCIVETAGGVASPGPSGTLQCDLYRPFRFPGVLVGDGRLGGISGTISAYESLKLRGYDIVAVVFEDHGLVNEVLLLLYLRN
;
A
#
# COMPACT_ATOMS: atom_id res chain seq x y z
N LEU A 1 10.81 2.98 -10.29
CA LEU A 1 10.99 3.27 -11.74
C LEU A 1 10.14 4.50 -12.05
N GLU A 2 10.70 5.49 -12.74
CA GLU A 2 9.96 6.68 -13.20
C GLU A 2 9.48 6.45 -14.64
N VAL A 3 8.19 6.64 -14.88
CA VAL A 3 7.57 6.62 -16.20
C VAL A 3 7.33 8.07 -16.61
N ILE A 4 8.08 8.55 -17.59
CA ILE A 4 7.94 9.90 -18.13
C ILE A 4 7.11 9.81 -19.42
N ASN A 5 5.91 10.38 -19.42
CA ASN A 5 5.09 10.58 -20.61
C ASN A 5 5.14 12.04 -21.04
N LYS A 6 5.15 12.29 -22.36
CA LYS A 6 5.07 13.63 -22.92
C LYS A 6 3.68 13.83 -23.50
N ASP A 7 2.93 14.81 -23.00
CA ASP A 7 1.62 15.14 -23.53
C ASP A 7 1.73 15.80 -24.93
N LYS A 8 0.60 15.94 -25.64
CA LYS A 8 0.54 16.51 -26.99
C LYS A 8 1.00 17.98 -27.06
N ASN A 9 1.08 18.67 -25.93
CA ASN A 9 1.54 20.05 -25.79
C ASN A 9 3.00 20.15 -25.33
N GLY A 10 3.69 19.01 -25.19
CA GLY A 10 5.10 18.96 -24.79
C GLY A 10 5.35 19.05 -23.29
N LYS A 11 4.31 18.99 -22.44
CA LYS A 11 4.46 18.86 -20.98
C LYS A 11 4.84 17.44 -20.61
N PHE A 12 5.76 17.30 -19.66
CA PHE A 12 6.09 16.02 -19.06
C PHE A 12 5.09 15.71 -17.95
N ASP A 13 4.34 14.62 -18.13
CA ASP A 13 3.58 13.97 -17.08
C ASP A 13 4.45 12.81 -16.57
N SER A 14 5.02 12.95 -15.38
CA SER A 14 5.85 11.91 -14.77
C SER A 14 5.08 11.18 -13.68
N PHE A 15 5.16 9.85 -13.71
CA PHE A 15 4.56 8.97 -12.72
C PHE A 15 5.62 8.00 -12.21
N CYS A 16 5.79 7.90 -10.90
CA CYS A 16 6.78 7.03 -10.28
C CYS A 16 6.10 6.07 -9.31
N ILE A 17 6.41 4.77 -9.45
CA ILE A 17 6.04 3.76 -8.47
C ILE A 17 7.29 3.39 -7.68
N VAL A 18 7.14 3.39 -6.36
CA VAL A 18 8.09 2.85 -5.40
C VAL A 18 7.46 1.60 -4.77
N GLU A 19 8.03 0.45 -5.06
CA GLU A 19 7.62 -0.83 -4.46
C GLU A 19 8.49 -1.12 -3.24
N THR A 20 7.86 -1.56 -2.14
CA THR A 20 8.54 -2.02 -0.92
C THR A 20 9.02 -3.47 -1.08
N ALA A 21 9.88 -3.95 -0.18
CA ALA A 21 10.38 -5.33 -0.20
C ALA A 21 9.76 -6.16 0.93
N GLY A 22 8.79 -7.03 0.63
CA GLY A 22 8.10 -7.83 1.65
C GLY A 22 6.92 -7.10 2.28
N GLY A 23 6.68 -7.31 3.57
CA GLY A 23 5.53 -6.77 4.28
C GLY A 23 5.76 -5.36 4.84
N VAL A 24 4.69 -4.72 5.32
CA VAL A 24 4.69 -3.37 5.91
C VAL A 24 5.80 -3.17 6.95
N ALA A 25 5.95 -4.12 7.87
CA ALA A 25 6.92 -4.09 8.96
C ALA A 25 8.15 -4.97 8.68
N SER A 26 8.43 -5.31 7.41
CA SER A 26 9.68 -6.00 7.08
C SER A 26 10.88 -5.10 7.38
N PRO A 27 11.93 -5.59 8.06
CA PRO A 27 13.14 -4.82 8.29
C PRO A 27 13.88 -4.57 6.97
N GLY A 28 14.30 -3.33 6.74
CA GLY A 28 15.20 -2.98 5.65
C GLY A 28 16.66 -3.39 5.95
N PRO A 29 17.61 -3.12 5.04
CA PRO A 29 19.02 -3.46 5.24
C PRO A 29 19.65 -2.87 6.51
N SER A 30 19.13 -1.74 7.01
CA SER A 30 19.55 -1.12 8.27
C SER A 30 18.90 -1.73 9.53
N GLY A 31 17.99 -2.69 9.38
CA GLY A 31 17.15 -3.22 10.47
C GLY A 31 15.95 -2.35 10.81
N THR A 32 15.87 -1.11 10.32
CA THR A 32 14.69 -0.24 10.46
C THR A 32 13.49 -0.86 9.73
N LEU A 33 12.31 -0.86 10.34
CA LEU A 33 11.10 -1.35 9.68
C LEU A 33 10.80 -0.49 8.45
N GLN A 34 10.36 -1.09 7.35
CA GLN A 34 10.10 -0.33 6.12
C GLN A 34 9.04 0.75 6.28
N CYS A 35 7.99 0.49 7.05
CA CYS A 35 7.00 1.51 7.42
C CYS A 35 7.59 2.69 8.21
N ASP A 36 8.74 2.55 8.88
CA ASP A 36 9.43 3.68 9.50
C ASP A 36 10.43 4.33 8.52
N LEU A 37 11.12 3.51 7.71
CA LEU A 37 12.11 3.94 6.72
C LEU A 37 11.52 4.92 5.68
N TYR A 38 10.34 4.61 5.13
CA TYR A 38 9.73 5.44 4.09
C TYR A 38 8.93 6.63 4.65
N ARG A 39 8.74 6.70 5.97
CA ARG A 39 7.82 7.66 6.57
C ARG A 39 8.19 9.12 6.29
N PRO A 40 9.46 9.54 6.28
CA PRO A 40 9.83 10.93 5.98
C PRO A 40 9.35 11.41 4.61
N PHE A 41 9.17 10.52 3.63
CA PHE A 41 8.78 10.90 2.27
C PHE A 41 7.29 11.24 2.11
N ARG A 42 6.43 10.78 3.04
CA ARG A 42 4.98 11.06 3.04
C ARG A 42 4.27 10.73 1.72
N PHE A 43 4.74 9.72 1.01
CA PHE A 43 4.09 9.27 -0.22
C PHE A 43 2.66 8.77 0.07
N PRO A 44 1.69 9.03 -0.84
CA PRO A 44 0.45 8.26 -0.83
C PRO A 44 0.76 6.80 -1.14
N GLY A 45 0.07 5.88 -0.46
CA GLY A 45 0.31 4.45 -0.58
C GLY A 45 -0.90 3.67 -1.08
N VAL A 46 -0.64 2.57 -1.79
CA VAL A 46 -1.62 1.52 -2.08
C VAL A 46 -1.19 0.28 -1.29
N LEU A 47 -2.11 -0.29 -0.51
CA LEU A 47 -1.84 -1.52 0.23
C LEU A 47 -2.27 -2.73 -0.60
N VAL A 48 -1.34 -3.64 -0.87
CA VAL A 48 -1.66 -4.96 -1.41
C VAL A 48 -1.96 -5.90 -0.23
N GLY A 49 -3.24 -6.24 -0.05
CA GLY A 49 -3.72 -7.16 0.97
C GLY A 49 -3.66 -8.64 0.55
N ASP A 50 -4.27 -9.50 1.36
CA ASP A 50 -4.35 -10.94 1.12
C ASP A 50 -5.82 -11.37 0.93
N GLY A 51 -6.13 -11.95 -0.23
CA GLY A 51 -7.45 -12.44 -0.59
C GLY A 51 -7.76 -13.85 -0.09
N ARG A 52 -6.79 -14.55 0.51
CA ARG A 52 -6.94 -15.94 0.99
C ARG A 52 -7.66 -15.98 2.34
N LEU A 53 -7.96 -17.20 2.81
CA LEU A 53 -8.53 -17.40 4.15
C LEU A 53 -7.56 -16.87 5.22
N GLY A 54 -8.08 -16.04 6.12
CA GLY A 54 -7.28 -15.32 7.13
C GLY A 54 -6.73 -13.98 6.64
N GLY A 55 -6.80 -13.71 5.33
CA GLY A 55 -6.23 -12.51 4.71
C GLY A 55 -6.90 -11.20 5.12
N ILE A 56 -8.18 -11.23 5.52
CA ILE A 56 -8.89 -10.05 6.08
C ILE A 56 -8.14 -9.50 7.29
N SER A 57 -7.81 -10.35 8.26
CA SER A 57 -7.12 -9.96 9.50
C SER A 57 -5.71 -9.43 9.22
N GLY A 58 -4.97 -10.11 8.34
CA GLY A 58 -3.64 -9.69 7.92
C GLY A 58 -3.65 -8.33 7.22
N THR A 59 -4.62 -8.11 6.33
CA THR A 59 -4.81 -6.85 5.59
C THR A 59 -5.16 -5.71 6.55
N ILE A 60 -6.10 -5.92 7.48
CA ILE A 60 -6.45 -4.93 8.51
C ILE A 60 -5.23 -4.60 9.37
N SER A 61 -4.50 -5.62 9.84
CA SER A 61 -3.32 -5.42 10.70
C SER A 61 -2.22 -4.63 9.99
N ALA A 62 -2.00 -4.89 8.71
CA ALA A 62 -1.06 -4.15 7.88
C ALA A 62 -1.51 -2.70 7.64
N TYR A 63 -2.80 -2.51 7.33
CA TYR A 63 -3.41 -1.20 7.15
C TYR A 63 -3.30 -0.33 8.41
N GLU A 64 -3.69 -0.85 9.57
CA GLU A 64 -3.59 -0.16 10.85
C GLU A 64 -2.14 0.18 11.21
N SER A 65 -1.20 -0.73 10.93
CA SER A 65 0.23 -0.47 11.16
C SER A 65 0.77 0.72 10.36
N LEU A 66 0.26 0.92 9.13
CA LEU A 66 0.55 2.08 8.29
C LEU A 66 -0.19 3.33 8.79
N LYS A 67 -1.48 3.22 9.10
CA LYS A 67 -2.28 4.36 9.60
C LYS A 67 -1.75 4.92 10.92
N LEU A 68 -1.36 4.07 11.87
CA LEU A 68 -0.73 4.47 13.13
C LEU A 68 0.58 5.25 12.92
N ARG A 69 1.30 4.97 11.83
CA ARG A 69 2.50 5.72 11.43
C ARG A 69 2.18 6.98 10.64
N GLY A 70 0.92 7.24 10.32
CA GLY A 70 0.47 8.43 9.62
C GLY A 70 0.69 8.37 8.10
N TYR A 71 0.63 7.17 7.51
CA TYR A 71 0.53 7.02 6.06
C TYR A 71 -0.88 7.33 5.58
N ASP A 72 -0.97 7.87 4.37
CA ASP A 72 -2.23 7.98 3.65
C ASP A 72 -2.35 6.83 2.65
N ILE A 73 -3.30 5.92 2.92
CA ILE A 73 -3.56 4.75 2.08
C ILE A 73 -4.79 5.05 1.25
N VAL A 74 -4.59 5.22 -0.05
CA VAL A 74 -5.63 5.68 -0.98
C VAL A 74 -6.44 4.52 -1.56
N ALA A 75 -5.90 3.30 -1.50
CA ALA A 75 -6.57 2.10 -1.96
C ALA A 75 -6.02 0.86 -1.26
N VAL A 76 -6.87 -0.15 -1.14
CA VAL A 76 -6.49 -1.53 -0.77
C VAL A 76 -6.88 -2.43 -1.94
N VAL A 77 -5.92 -3.22 -2.42
CA VAL A 77 -6.10 -4.17 -3.55
C VAL A 77 -5.64 -5.55 -3.12
N PHE A 78 -6.24 -6.61 -3.64
CA PHE A 78 -5.81 -7.98 -3.39
C PHE A 78 -6.34 -8.90 -4.50
N GLU A 79 -5.72 -10.07 -4.66
CA GLU A 79 -6.18 -11.07 -5.62
C GLU A 79 -7.44 -11.77 -5.10
N ASP A 80 -8.49 -11.83 -5.94
CA ASP A 80 -9.71 -12.54 -5.59
C ASP A 80 -9.50 -14.06 -5.55
N HIS A 81 -9.91 -14.67 -4.44
CA HIS A 81 -9.88 -16.12 -4.22
C HIS A 81 -11.28 -16.72 -4.02
N GLY A 82 -12.35 -16.00 -4.38
CA GLY A 82 -13.74 -16.43 -4.25
C GLY A 82 -14.28 -16.41 -2.83
N LEU A 83 -13.59 -15.74 -1.90
CA LEU A 83 -13.97 -15.63 -0.48
C LEU A 83 -14.69 -14.32 -0.14
N VAL A 84 -14.84 -13.42 -1.12
CA VAL A 84 -15.61 -12.17 -0.99
C VAL A 84 -15.08 -11.28 0.15
N ASN A 85 -13.75 -11.27 0.34
CA ASN A 85 -13.08 -10.52 1.42
C ASN A 85 -13.34 -9.01 1.32
N GLU A 86 -13.63 -8.49 0.12
CA GLU A 86 -13.89 -7.08 -0.16
C GLU A 86 -15.07 -6.54 0.63
N VAL A 87 -16.09 -7.34 0.93
CA VAL A 87 -17.29 -6.87 1.65
C VAL A 87 -16.91 -6.44 3.07
N LEU A 88 -16.15 -7.27 3.79
CA LEU A 88 -15.73 -6.91 5.15
C LEU A 88 -14.65 -5.84 5.17
N LEU A 89 -13.71 -5.88 4.22
CA LEU A 89 -12.68 -4.85 4.11
C LEU A 89 -13.28 -3.47 3.78
N LEU A 90 -14.25 -3.39 2.87
CA LEU A 90 -14.96 -2.14 2.56
C LEU A 90 -15.75 -1.60 3.76
N LEU A 91 -16.37 -2.47 4.55
CA LEU A 91 -17.06 -2.06 5.78
C LEU A 91 -16.08 -1.48 6.81
N TYR A 92 -14.91 -2.11 6.98
CA TYR A 92 -13.90 -1.64 7.92
C TYR A 92 -13.28 -0.29 7.52
N LEU A 93 -12.92 -0.14 6.24
CA LEU A 93 -12.20 1.03 5.72
C LEU A 93 -13.03 2.31 5.62
N ARG A 94 -14.34 2.24 5.88
CA ARG A 94 -15.26 3.40 5.88
C ARG A 94 -15.29 4.16 7.21
N ASN A 95 -14.72 3.60 8.28
CA ASN A 95 -14.61 4.24 9.59
C ASN A 95 -13.37 5.14 9.67
#